data_AF-A0A9D4KCC7-F1
#
_entry.id   AF-A0A9D4KCC7-F1
#
_cell.length_a   1.000
_cell.length_b   1.000
_cell.length_c   1.000
_cell.angle_alpha   90.00
_cell.angle_beta   90.00
_cell.angle_gamma   90.00
#
_symmetry.space_group_name_H-M   'P 1'
#
loop_
_entity.id
_entity.type
_entity.pdbx_description
1 polymer ?
#
loop_
_entity_poly.entity_id
_entity_poly.type
_entity_poly.pdbx_seq_one_letter_code
_entity_poly.pdbx_strand_id
1 'polypeptide(L)' 'MTDPSFGYARRQQINDTRTFGSDYYHPIVDSAWEDHGTSHLSVLASNGDAVSITSTINTL' A
#
# COMPACT_ATOMS: atom_id res chain seq x y z
N MET A 1 -9.33 -0.63 -8.65
CA MET A 1 -9.51 0.27 -7.49
C MET A 1 -9.08 1.72 -7.76
N THR A 2 -8.94 2.14 -9.03
CA THR A 2 -8.53 3.53 -9.39
C THR A 2 -9.72 4.42 -9.79
N ASP A 3 -10.94 3.93 -9.61
CA ASP A 3 -12.15 4.74 -9.83
C ASP A 3 -12.24 5.86 -8.76
N PRO A 4 -12.39 7.13 -9.16
CA PRO A 4 -12.43 8.25 -8.21
C PRO A 4 -13.61 8.19 -7.23
N SER A 5 -14.77 7.70 -7.68
CA SER A 5 -15.97 7.63 -6.83
C SER A 5 -15.80 6.59 -5.72
N PHE A 6 -15.14 5.48 -6.03
CA PHE A 6 -14.76 4.46 -5.05
C PHE A 6 -13.83 5.02 -3.97
N GLY A 7 -12.80 5.78 -4.35
CA GLY A 7 -11.90 6.45 -3.40
C GLY A 7 -12.59 7.49 -2.52
N TYR A 8 -13.50 8.27 -3.12
CA TYR A 8 -14.29 9.27 -2.39
C TYR A 8 -15.22 8.64 -1.34
N ALA A 9 -15.92 7.57 -1.70
CA ALA A 9 -16.78 6.83 -0.77
C ALA A 9 -15.99 6.24 0.40
N ARG A 10 -14.75 5.77 0.18
CA ARG A 10 -13.87 5.30 1.27
C ARG A 10 -13.45 6.44 2.19
N ARG A 11 -13.08 7.60 1.63
CA ARG A 11 -12.65 8.77 2.39
C ARG A 11 -13.74 9.29 3.34
N GLN A 12 -15.01 9.21 2.96
CA GLN A 12 -16.14 9.62 3.81
C GLN A 12 -16.30 8.78 5.09
N GLN A 13 -15.71 7.59 5.14
CA GLN A 13 -15.72 6.72 6.32
C GLN A 13 -14.53 6.99 7.26
N ILE A 14 -13.60 7.86 6.87
CA ILE A 14 -12.48 8.27 7.74
C ILE A 14 -12.99 9.31 8.73
N ASN A 15 -12.68 9.11 10.00
CA ASN A 15 -13.08 10.00 11.08
C ASN A 15 -11.82 10.58 11.76
N ASP A 16 -11.74 11.91 11.87
CA ASP A 16 -10.53 12.57 12.38
C ASP A 16 -10.33 12.40 13.90
N THR A 17 -11.36 11.99 14.65
CA THR A 17 -11.30 11.89 16.12
C THR A 17 -11.17 10.45 16.62
N ARG A 18 -11.37 9.46 15.76
CA ARG A 18 -11.23 8.04 16.11
C ARG A 18 -10.87 7.15 14.94
N THR A 19 -10.25 6.01 15.26
CA THR A 19 -10.10 4.89 14.34
C THR A 19 -11.15 3.82 14.59
N PHE A 20 -11.31 2.90 13.65
CA PHE A 20 -12.19 1.73 13.75
C PHE A 20 -11.36 0.46 13.52
N GLY A 21 -11.88 -0.69 13.96
CA GLY A 21 -11.31 -1.99 13.58
C GLY A 21 -11.33 -2.20 12.07
N SER A 22 -10.47 -3.08 11.56
CA SER A 22 -10.31 -3.34 10.12
C SER A 22 -11.62 -3.66 9.41
N ASP A 23 -12.49 -4.46 10.03
CA ASP A 23 -13.76 -4.92 9.46
C ASP A 23 -14.70 -3.76 9.10
N TYR A 24 -14.65 -2.65 9.82
CA TYR A 24 -15.39 -1.43 9.49
C TYR A 24 -15.06 -0.93 8.08
N TYR A 25 -13.82 -1.13 7.67
CA TYR A 25 -13.32 -0.80 6.34
C TYR A 25 -13.35 -1.97 5.36
N HIS A 26 -14.21 -2.97 5.57
CA HIS A 26 -14.55 -4.03 4.60
C HIS A 26 -13.34 -4.50 3.75
N PRO A 27 -12.24 -4.97 4.38
CA PRO A 27 -11.06 -5.39 3.64
C PRO A 27 -11.37 -6.60 2.76
N ILE A 28 -10.72 -6.67 1.60
CA ILE A 28 -10.91 -7.78 0.64
C ILE A 28 -9.99 -8.96 0.98
N VAL A 29 -8.91 -8.73 1.74
CA VAL A 29 -7.93 -9.75 2.15
C VAL A 29 -7.46 -9.51 3.58
N ASP A 30 -7.21 -10.59 4.32
CA ASP A 30 -6.56 -10.53 5.63
C ASP A 30 -5.08 -10.16 5.48
N SER A 31 -4.61 -9.24 6.32
CA SER A 31 -3.34 -8.51 6.14
C SER A 31 -2.12 -9.20 6.77
N ALA A 32 -2.22 -10.46 7.17
CA ALA A 32 -1.15 -11.16 7.89
C ALA A 32 -0.35 -12.06 6.95
N TRP A 33 0.58 -11.47 6.18
CA TRP A 33 1.65 -12.21 5.53
C TRP A 33 2.97 -11.62 6.01
N GLU A 34 3.82 -12.43 6.65
CA GLU A 34 5.16 -12.04 7.09
C GLU A 34 6.04 -11.85 5.85
N ASP A 35 6.50 -10.61 5.58
CA ASP A 35 7.23 -10.23 4.35
C ASP A 35 8.75 -10.04 4.57
N HIS A 36 9.29 -10.81 5.52
CA HIS A 36 10.72 -10.77 5.83
C HIS A 36 11.56 -11.09 4.58
N GLY A 37 12.54 -10.24 4.27
CA GLY A 37 13.43 -10.41 3.11
C GLY A 37 13.18 -9.45 1.93
N THR A 38 12.37 -8.40 2.11
CA THR A 38 12.15 -7.35 1.09
C THR A 38 13.19 -6.23 1.17
N SER A 39 13.70 -5.80 0.02
CA SER A 39 14.62 -4.68 -0.17
C SER A 39 14.12 -3.74 -1.28
N HIS A 40 14.41 -2.45 -1.15
CA HIS A 40 14.02 -1.43 -2.12
C HIS A 40 15.21 -0.54 -2.51
N LEU A 41 15.32 -0.24 -3.81
CA LEU A 41 16.37 0.61 -4.37
C LEU A 41 15.76 1.56 -5.41
N SER A 42 16.13 2.84 -5.34
CA SER A 42 15.80 3.83 -6.37
C SER A 42 17.07 4.45 -6.94
N VAL A 43 17.09 4.65 -8.26
CA VAL A 43 18.23 5.17 -9.01
C VAL A 43 17.75 6.32 -9.90
N LEU A 44 18.47 7.43 -9.87
CA LEU A 44 18.29 8.58 -10.75
C LEU A 44 19.58 8.77 -11.56
N ALA A 45 19.46 8.78 -12.89
CA ALA A 45 20.58 9.05 -13.79
C ALA A 45 20.68 10.55 -14.11
N SER A 46 21.87 10.99 -14.52
CA SER A 46 22.15 12.41 -14.82
C SER A 46 21.36 12.95 -16.03
N ASN A 47 20.85 12.07 -16.89
CA ASN A 47 19.96 12.41 -18.00
C ASN A 47 18.50 12.58 -17.59
N GLY A 48 18.17 12.39 -16.30
CA GLY A 48 16.82 12.54 -15.76
C GLY A 48 16.00 11.25 -15.71
N ASP A 49 16.55 10.11 -16.15
CA ASP A 49 15.87 8.81 -16.04
C ASP A 49 15.80 8.38 -14.58
N ALA A 50 14.63 7.89 -14.15
CA ALA A 50 14.40 7.38 -12.81
C ALA A 50 13.92 5.93 -12.87
N VAL A 51 14.51 5.08 -12.03
CA VAL A 51 14.16 3.66 -11.90
C VAL A 51 13.95 3.34 -10.42
N SER A 52 12.91 2.57 -10.12
CA SER A 52 12.61 2.08 -8.78
C SER A 52 12.43 0.56 -8.81
N ILE A 53 13.13 -0.13 -7.91
CA ILE A 53 13.21 -1.59 -7.85
C ILE A 53 12.84 -2.04 -6.43
N THR A 54 11.85 -2.91 -6.33
CA THR A 54 11.57 -3.67 -5.10
C THR A 54 11.88 -5.13 -5.38
N SER A 55 12.64 -5.77 -4.49
CA SER A 55 13.02 -7.17 -4.57
C SER A 55 12.74 -7.85 -3.25
N THR A 56 12.27 -9.09 -3.29
CA THR A 56 11.90 -9.85 -2.10
C THR A 56 12.38 -11.29 -2.26
N ILE A 57 12.95 -11.84 -1.19
CA ILE A 57 13.04 -13.30 -1.02
C ILE A 57 11.87 -13.69 -0.13
N ASN A 58 10.94 -14.48 -0.66
CA ASN A 58 9.88 -15.04 0.16
C ASN A 58 10.42 -16.27 0.92
N THR A 59 10.37 -16.24 2.25
CA THR A 59 10.90 -17.30 3.13
C THR A 59 9.83 -18.30 3.59
N LEU A 60 8.60 -18.18 3.10
CA LEU A 60 7.47 -19.08 3.38
C LEU A 60 6.77 -19.56 2.11
#